data_AF-A0A7Y5TRV3-F1
#
_entry.id   AF-A0A7Y5TRV3-F1
#
_cell.length_a   1.000
_cell.length_b   1.000
_cell.length_c   1.000
_cell.angle_alpha   90.00
_cell.angle_beta   90.00
_cell.angle_gamma   90.00
#
_symmetry.space_group_name_H-M   'P 1'
#
loop_
_entity.id
_entity.type
_entity.pdbx_description
1 polymer ?
#
loop_
_entity_poly.entity_id
_entity_poly.type
_entity_poly.pdbx_seq_one_letter_code
_entity_poly.pdbx_strand_id
1 'polypeptide(L)'
;MSAAPILSAMAGGALGIAGVVVVSFFLLFHTAMATLLVSALPELWRQWDLTDDEALAPIMRSEALPTVSVVVTGRAGRLWTTATLRTLLALRYPRHEVVLVHDGEASGFLRTLIEHFDLYQVPPAILVSVPTGPVRGYYRSRRHGKLFVIDKPHTGHADDLNAALNASRFPYVLTMDVSTHLEPQALTRLMRPFLLGEPVASVAGTTRVGHGAHATAPQEVVAGVPMRLL
;
A
#
# COMPACT_ATOMS: atom_id res chain seq x y z
N MET A 1 -75.80 -0.43 7.57
CA MET A 1 -74.94 -1.64 7.44
C MET A 1 -73.51 -1.21 7.72
N SER A 2 -72.90 -1.74 8.78
CA SER A 2 -71.59 -1.29 9.29
C SER A 2 -70.46 -1.66 8.32
N ALA A 3 -69.62 -0.69 7.96
CA ALA A 3 -68.43 -0.87 7.12
C ALA A 3 -67.23 -1.48 7.88
N ALA A 4 -67.34 -1.65 9.20
CA ALA A 4 -66.29 -2.17 10.07
C ALA A 4 -65.75 -3.57 9.72
N PRO A 5 -66.57 -4.58 9.34
CA PRO A 5 -66.07 -5.93 9.05
C PRO A 5 -65.33 -6.01 7.70
N ILE A 6 -65.65 -5.12 6.75
CA ILE A 6 -64.95 -5.05 5.45
C ILE A 6 -63.58 -4.41 5.66
N LEU A 7 -63.52 -3.34 6.46
CA LEU A 7 -62.27 -2.65 6.77
C LEU A 7 -61.28 -3.54 7.54
N SER A 8 -61.76 -4.35 8.49
CA SER A 8 -60.90 -5.30 9.23
C SER A 8 -60.40 -6.46 8.38
N ALA A 9 -61.24 -6.98 7.45
CA ALA A 9 -60.83 -8.02 6.51
C ALA A 9 -59.77 -7.52 5.52
N MET A 10 -59.93 -6.29 5.00
CA MET A 10 -58.93 -5.67 4.11
C MET A 10 -57.62 -5.37 4.84
N ALA A 11 -57.67 -4.92 6.10
CA ALA A 11 -56.49 -4.71 6.93
C ALA A 11 -55.75 -6.03 7.22
N GLY A 12 -56.46 -7.13 7.47
CA GLY A 12 -55.88 -8.46 7.65
C GLY A 12 -55.19 -8.99 6.38
N GLY A 13 -55.80 -8.79 5.21
CA GLY A 13 -55.19 -9.16 3.92
C GLY A 13 -53.92 -8.35 3.62
N ALA A 14 -53.97 -7.04 3.86
CA ALA A 14 -52.81 -6.16 3.68
C ALA A 14 -51.65 -6.53 4.63
N LEU A 15 -51.95 -6.88 5.88
CA LEU A 15 -50.96 -7.33 6.86
C LEU A 15 -50.31 -8.67 6.46
N GLY A 16 -51.10 -9.60 5.91
CA GLY A 16 -50.60 -10.87 5.39
C GLY A 16 -49.65 -10.70 4.21
N ILE A 17 -50.02 -9.86 3.23
CA ILE A 17 -49.17 -9.52 2.09
C ILE A 17 -47.88 -8.85 2.56
N ALA A 18 -47.98 -7.86 3.47
CA ALA A 18 -46.82 -7.20 4.04
C ALA A 18 -45.88 -8.19 4.75
N GLY A 19 -46.43 -9.13 5.51
CA GLY A 19 -45.64 -10.19 6.16
C GLY A 19 -44.90 -11.07 5.17
N VAL A 20 -45.56 -11.54 4.10
CA VAL A 20 -44.93 -12.33 3.05
C VAL A 20 -43.82 -11.55 2.34
N VAL A 21 -44.04 -10.26 2.06
CA VAL A 21 -43.02 -9.38 1.44
C VAL A 21 -41.80 -9.25 2.36
N VAL A 22 -42.00 -8.99 3.65
CA VAL A 22 -40.90 -8.85 4.62
C VAL A 22 -40.11 -10.15 4.76
N VAL A 23 -40.78 -11.29 4.90
CA VAL A 23 -40.12 -12.60 5.01
C VAL A 23 -39.35 -12.94 3.72
N SER A 24 -39.95 -12.70 2.56
CA SER A 24 -39.31 -12.96 1.26
C SER A 24 -38.08 -12.08 1.07
N PHE A 25 -38.19 -10.80 1.42
CA PHE A 25 -37.05 -9.88 1.39
C PHE A 25 -35.92 -10.34 2.33
N PHE A 26 -36.25 -10.71 3.57
CA PHE A 26 -35.26 -11.19 4.54
C PHE A 26 -34.57 -12.46 4.05
N LEU A 27 -35.34 -13.43 3.53
CA LEU A 27 -34.81 -14.68 3.00
C LEU A 27 -33.88 -14.43 1.80
N LEU A 28 -34.29 -13.56 0.87
CA LEU A 28 -33.49 -13.18 -0.28
C LEU A 28 -32.18 -12.49 0.14
N PHE A 29 -32.26 -11.52 1.06
CA PHE A 29 -31.10 -10.78 1.55
C PHE A 29 -30.10 -11.71 2.26
N HIS A 30 -30.58 -12.59 3.14
CA HIS A 30 -29.70 -13.53 3.86
C HIS A 30 -29.12 -14.61 2.95
N THR A 31 -29.88 -15.07 1.95
CA THR A 31 -29.37 -16.00 0.94
C THR A 31 -28.28 -15.33 0.10
N ALA A 32 -28.47 -14.07 -0.29
CA ALA A 32 -27.47 -13.30 -1.02
C ALA A 32 -26.19 -13.11 -0.20
N MET A 33 -26.31 -12.72 1.08
CA MET A 33 -25.17 -12.60 2.00
C MET A 33 -24.45 -13.94 2.22
N ALA A 34 -25.19 -15.03 2.44
CA ALA A 34 -24.62 -16.35 2.62
C ALA A 34 -23.86 -16.81 1.37
N THR A 35 -24.40 -16.53 0.17
CA THR A 35 -23.74 -16.85 -1.10
C THR A 35 -22.42 -16.08 -1.24
N LEU A 36 -22.41 -14.78 -0.93
CA LEU A 36 -21.19 -13.98 -0.93
C LEU A 36 -20.16 -14.53 0.06
N LEU A 37 -20.57 -14.85 1.29
CA LEU A 37 -19.69 -15.40 2.31
C LEU A 37 -19.07 -16.74 1.89
N VAL A 38 -19.89 -17.65 1.36
CA VAL A 38 -19.42 -18.96 0.88
C VAL A 38 -18.50 -18.80 -0.32
N SER A 39 -18.78 -17.85 -1.24
CA SER A 39 -17.91 -17.57 -2.38
C SER A 39 -16.54 -16.99 -1.98
N ALA A 40 -16.43 -16.37 -0.81
CA ALA A 40 -15.18 -15.84 -0.28
C ALA A 40 -14.32 -16.91 0.42
N LEU A 41 -14.90 -18.04 0.84
CA LEU A 41 -14.16 -19.10 1.56
C LEU A 41 -12.96 -19.66 0.78
N PRO A 42 -13.07 -19.98 -0.52
CA PRO A 42 -11.92 -20.47 -1.29
C PRO A 42 -10.77 -19.46 -1.34
N GLU A 43 -11.07 -18.17 -1.47
CA GLU A 43 -10.06 -17.10 -1.49
C GLU A 43 -9.38 -16.96 -0.13
N LEU A 44 -10.16 -16.99 0.97
CA LEU A 44 -9.62 -16.96 2.33
C LEU A 44 -8.72 -18.16 2.63
N TRP A 45 -9.12 -19.35 2.18
CA TRP A 45 -8.31 -20.57 2.35
C TRP A 45 -7.03 -20.51 1.52
N ARG A 46 -7.11 -20.02 0.28
CA ARG A 46 -5.93 -19.77 -0.56
C ARG A 46 -4.98 -18.81 0.14
N GLN A 47 -5.50 -17.81 0.87
CA GLN A 47 -4.70 -16.84 1.62
C GLN A 47 -4.16 -17.33 2.95
N TRP A 48 -4.82 -18.26 3.64
CA TRP A 48 -4.34 -18.78 4.93
C TRP A 48 -3.05 -19.58 4.77
N ASP A 49 -2.91 -20.36 3.71
CA ASP A 49 -1.68 -21.06 3.31
C ASP A 49 -0.56 -20.08 2.88
N LEU A 50 -0.87 -18.78 2.73
CA LEU A 50 0.07 -17.71 2.40
C LEU A 50 0.75 -17.05 3.61
N THR A 51 0.48 -17.53 4.84
CA THR A 51 1.05 -16.95 6.07
C THR A 51 2.31 -17.68 6.55
N ASP A 52 2.66 -18.82 5.94
CA ASP A 52 3.92 -19.49 6.22
C ASP A 52 5.09 -18.72 5.59
N ASP A 53 5.48 -17.63 6.24
CA ASP A 53 6.70 -16.86 5.96
C ASP A 53 7.95 -17.78 5.97
N GLU A 54 7.86 -18.93 6.64
CA GLU A 54 8.91 -19.97 6.73
C GLU A 54 9.18 -20.67 5.40
N ALA A 55 8.16 -20.86 4.55
CA ALA A 55 8.32 -21.44 3.21
C ALA A 55 9.10 -20.52 2.25
N LEU A 56 9.09 -19.21 2.51
CA LEU A 56 9.81 -18.21 1.71
C LEU A 56 11.26 -17.98 2.19
N ALA A 57 11.60 -18.39 3.42
CA ALA A 57 12.92 -18.17 4.01
C ALA A 57 14.11 -18.69 3.16
N PRO A 58 14.03 -19.86 2.48
CA PRO A 58 15.10 -20.31 1.58
C PRO A 58 15.21 -19.45 0.31
N ILE A 59 14.07 -19.04 -0.26
CA ILE A 59 13.99 -18.23 -1.47
C ILE A 59 14.57 -16.84 -1.23
N MET A 60 14.36 -16.28 -0.02
CA MET A 60 14.91 -14.99 0.41
C MET A 60 16.45 -14.94 0.45
N ARG A 61 17.14 -16.08 0.34
CA ARG A 61 18.61 -16.17 0.26
C ARG A 61 19.13 -16.50 -1.13
N SER A 62 18.24 -16.73 -2.09
CA SER A 62 18.61 -17.10 -3.46
C SER A 62 18.90 -15.89 -4.34
N GLU A 63 19.74 -16.08 -5.35
CA GLU A 63 19.98 -15.05 -6.38
C GLU A 63 18.78 -14.86 -7.32
N ALA A 64 17.83 -15.79 -7.32
CA ALA A 64 16.61 -15.77 -8.13
C ALA A 64 15.54 -14.80 -7.59
N LEU A 65 15.79 -14.13 -6.46
CA LEU A 65 14.92 -13.12 -5.90
C LEU A 65 14.67 -11.97 -6.90
N PRO A 66 13.41 -11.66 -7.23
CA PRO A 66 13.04 -10.49 -8.00
C PRO A 66 13.61 -9.22 -7.38
N THR A 67 14.17 -8.34 -8.20
CA THR A 67 14.62 -7.03 -7.74
C THR A 67 13.46 -6.04 -7.77
N VAL A 68 13.33 -5.19 -6.74
CA VAL A 68 12.21 -4.23 -6.62
C VAL A 68 12.70 -2.80 -6.35
N SER A 69 12.23 -1.84 -7.14
CA SER A 69 12.42 -0.42 -6.90
C SER A 69 11.25 0.13 -6.09
N VAL A 70 11.51 0.52 -4.84
CA VAL A 70 10.51 1.19 -3.98
C VAL A 70 10.58 2.68 -4.26
N VAL A 71 9.59 3.16 -5.00
CA VAL A 71 9.43 4.56 -5.38
C VAL A 71 8.62 5.29 -4.33
N VAL A 72 9.23 6.31 -3.74
CA VAL A 72 8.65 7.16 -2.70
C VAL A 72 8.50 8.56 -3.26
N THR A 73 7.27 9.07 -3.21
CA THR A 73 6.91 10.41 -3.69
C THR A 73 6.04 11.10 -2.64
N GLY A 74 5.75 12.39 -2.87
CA GLY A 74 4.86 13.17 -2.02
C GLY A 74 5.60 14.07 -1.02
N ARG A 75 4.79 14.86 -0.29
CA ARG A 75 5.26 15.89 0.63
C ARG A 75 4.96 15.50 2.06
N ALA A 76 6.00 15.40 2.87
CA ALA A 76 5.89 15.23 4.31
C ALA A 76 6.99 15.99 5.03
N GLY A 77 6.80 16.19 6.34
CA GLY A 77 7.80 16.83 7.17
C GLY A 77 9.13 16.06 7.21
N ARG A 78 10.21 16.77 7.55
CA ARG A 78 11.58 16.22 7.57
C ARG A 78 11.73 14.96 8.43
N LEU A 79 11.06 14.95 9.58
CA LEU A 79 11.10 13.83 10.52
C LEU A 79 10.42 12.58 9.94
N TRP A 80 9.24 12.73 9.32
CA TRP A 80 8.54 11.63 8.67
C TRP A 80 9.34 11.06 7.53
N THR A 81 9.86 11.92 6.64
CA THR A 81 10.64 11.44 5.49
C THR A 81 11.88 10.66 5.92
N THR A 82 12.65 11.16 6.89
CA THR A 82 13.83 10.44 7.39
C THR A 82 13.45 9.12 8.07
N ALA A 83 12.36 9.07 8.84
CA ALA A 83 11.84 7.85 9.46
C ALA A 83 11.34 6.82 8.43
N THR A 84 10.60 7.27 7.41
CA THR A 84 10.12 6.43 6.30
C THR A 84 11.29 5.84 5.55
N LEU A 85 12.26 6.66 5.12
CA LEU A 85 13.46 6.17 4.42
C LEU A 85 14.24 5.15 5.26
N ARG A 86 14.41 5.38 6.57
CA ARG A 86 15.05 4.41 7.46
C ARG A 86 14.31 3.07 7.49
N THR A 87 12.98 3.11 7.54
CA THR A 87 12.14 1.91 7.54
C THR A 87 12.28 1.15 6.22
N LEU A 88 12.24 1.87 5.09
CA LEU A 88 12.38 1.28 3.77
C LEU A 88 13.76 0.65 3.55
N LEU A 89 14.83 1.32 3.98
CA LEU A 89 16.18 0.78 3.90
C LEU A 89 16.38 -0.46 4.80
N ALA A 90 15.55 -0.61 5.84
CA ALA A 90 15.57 -1.73 6.78
C ALA A 90 14.60 -2.88 6.42
N LEU A 91 13.91 -2.82 5.27
CA LEU A 91 13.01 -3.89 4.84
C LEU A 91 13.74 -5.23 4.76
N ARG A 92 13.07 -6.32 5.17
CA ARG A 92 13.58 -7.70 5.10
C ARG A 92 13.48 -8.29 3.69
N TYR A 93 13.97 -7.53 2.72
CA TYR A 93 14.04 -7.91 1.32
C TYR A 93 15.42 -7.50 0.79
N PRO A 94 16.33 -8.42 0.47
CA PRO A 94 17.72 -8.04 0.20
C PRO A 94 17.88 -7.23 -1.10
N ARG A 95 17.09 -7.58 -2.13
CA ARG A 95 17.22 -7.07 -3.50
C ARG A 95 16.24 -5.93 -3.80
N HIS A 96 16.24 -4.90 -2.97
CA HIS A 96 15.48 -3.67 -3.24
C HIS A 96 16.36 -2.43 -3.30
N GLU A 97 15.87 -1.42 -3.98
CA GLU A 97 16.35 -0.04 -3.89
C GLU A 97 15.22 0.89 -3.45
N VAL A 98 15.57 2.06 -2.95
CA VAL A 98 14.65 3.12 -2.55
C VAL A 98 14.94 4.34 -3.40
N VAL A 99 13.95 4.75 -4.21
CA VAL A 99 14.02 5.93 -5.07
C VAL A 99 13.09 6.99 -4.50
N LEU A 100 13.65 8.04 -3.92
CA LEU A 100 12.88 9.16 -3.39
C LEU A 100 12.88 10.31 -4.40
N VAL A 101 11.69 10.85 -4.69
CA VAL A 101 11.57 12.14 -5.37
C VAL A 101 11.29 13.21 -4.33
N HIS A 102 12.24 14.12 -4.19
CA HIS A 102 12.07 15.35 -3.43
C HIS A 102 11.54 16.43 -4.38
N ASP A 103 10.29 16.84 -4.17
CA ASP A 103 9.57 17.77 -5.03
C ASP A 103 9.78 19.25 -4.66
N GLY A 104 10.95 19.60 -4.11
CA GLY A 104 11.41 20.98 -4.04
C GLY A 104 10.77 21.87 -2.98
N GLU A 105 10.15 21.30 -1.94
CA GLU A 105 9.64 22.07 -0.80
C GLU A 105 10.78 22.65 0.07
N ALA A 106 10.68 23.96 0.35
CA ALA A 106 11.38 24.84 1.30
C ALA A 106 12.89 24.63 1.60
N SER A 107 13.62 25.75 1.62
CA SER A 107 15.08 25.85 1.83
C SER A 107 15.64 24.89 2.90
N GLY A 108 16.61 24.08 2.48
CA GLY A 108 17.43 23.25 3.37
C GLY A 108 16.90 21.86 3.68
N PHE A 109 15.76 21.40 3.14
CA PHE A 109 15.31 20.02 3.37
C PHE A 109 16.21 19.00 2.65
N LEU A 110 16.51 19.25 1.37
CA LEU A 110 17.52 18.50 0.62
C LEU A 110 18.87 18.47 1.37
N ARG A 111 19.29 19.58 1.98
CA ARG A 111 20.51 19.64 2.78
C ARG A 111 20.46 18.69 3.98
N THR A 112 19.33 18.61 4.68
CA THR A 112 19.14 17.63 5.75
C THR A 112 19.22 16.20 5.24
N LEU A 113 18.66 15.89 4.07
CA LEU A 113 18.80 14.56 3.47
C LEU A 113 20.26 14.26 3.11
N ILE A 114 20.97 15.24 2.54
CA ILE A 114 22.40 15.16 2.22
C ILE A 114 23.22 14.85 3.47
N GLU A 115 23.04 15.61 4.54
CA GLU A 115 23.77 15.43 5.80
C GLU A 115 23.40 14.10 6.50
N HIS A 116 22.11 13.78 6.59
CA HIS A 116 21.63 12.61 7.34
C HIS A 116 21.95 11.28 6.66
N PHE A 117 21.88 11.23 5.34
CA PHE A 117 22.15 10.02 4.56
C PHE A 117 23.51 10.03 3.86
N ASP A 118 24.36 11.03 4.08
CA ASP A 118 25.65 11.18 3.41
C ASP A 118 25.49 11.09 1.87
N LEU A 119 24.62 11.95 1.34
CA LEU A 119 24.31 11.97 -0.09
C LEU A 119 25.37 12.77 -0.85
N TYR A 120 25.72 12.29 -2.04
CA TYR A 120 26.55 13.01 -3.00
C TYR A 120 25.85 13.06 -4.35
N GLN A 121 26.06 14.15 -5.07
CA GLN A 121 25.48 14.33 -6.40
C GLN A 121 26.13 13.37 -7.40
N VAL A 122 25.31 12.78 -8.27
CA VAL A 122 25.76 11.90 -9.36
C VAL A 122 25.37 12.49 -10.72
N PRO A 123 26.12 12.17 -11.79
CA PRO A 123 25.76 12.60 -13.13
C PRO A 123 24.37 12.11 -13.56
N PRO A 124 23.65 12.89 -14.39
CA PRO A 124 22.33 12.51 -14.91
C PRO A 124 22.46 11.42 -15.99
N ALA A 125 22.74 10.18 -15.59
CA ALA A 125 22.86 9.02 -16.46
C ALA A 125 21.56 8.19 -16.47
N ILE A 126 20.42 8.86 -16.63
CA ILE A 126 19.09 8.25 -16.62
C ILE A 126 18.47 8.37 -18.01
N LEU A 127 18.02 7.25 -18.56
CA LEU A 127 17.27 7.24 -19.81
C LEU A 127 15.83 7.70 -19.51
N VAL A 128 15.38 8.73 -20.21
CA VAL A 128 14.01 9.23 -20.08
C VAL A 128 13.14 8.54 -21.13
N SER A 129 12.37 7.55 -20.71
CA SER A 129 11.38 6.86 -21.56
C SER A 129 9.96 7.41 -21.36
N VAL A 130 9.65 7.85 -20.14
CA VAL A 130 8.36 8.46 -19.78
C VAL A 130 8.55 9.98 -19.69
N PRO A 131 7.72 10.79 -20.37
CA PRO A 131 7.82 12.25 -20.29
C PRO A 131 7.78 12.75 -18.85
N THR A 132 8.75 13.59 -18.49
CA THR A 132 8.85 14.14 -17.15
C THR A 132 9.44 15.56 -17.17
N GLY A 133 9.00 16.40 -16.24
CA GLY A 133 9.53 17.75 -16.04
C GLY A 133 11.02 17.78 -15.62
N PRO A 134 11.63 18.97 -15.59
CA PRO A 134 13.07 19.14 -15.40
C PRO A 134 13.52 18.66 -14.02
N VAL A 135 14.57 17.83 -13.97
CA VAL A 135 15.21 17.38 -12.72
C VAL A 135 16.39 18.30 -12.39
N ARG A 136 16.48 18.78 -11.14
CA ARG A 136 17.58 19.65 -10.67
C ARG A 136 18.86 18.87 -10.39
N GLY A 137 18.72 17.66 -9.85
CA GLY A 137 19.87 16.83 -9.52
C GLY A 137 19.50 15.42 -9.09
N TYR A 138 20.49 14.54 -9.19
CA TYR A 138 20.41 13.17 -8.75
C TYR A 138 21.45 12.95 -7.66
N TYR A 139 21.09 12.18 -6.63
CA TYR A 139 21.93 11.96 -5.47
C TYR A 139 21.93 10.49 -5.06
N ARG A 140 23.08 10.01 -4.58
CA ARG A 140 23.24 8.69 -3.96
C ARG A 140 23.81 8.80 -2.58
N SER A 141 23.44 7.86 -1.70
CA SER A 141 24.05 7.75 -0.38
C SER A 141 25.35 6.94 -0.44
N ARG A 142 26.41 7.45 0.21
CA ARG A 142 27.65 6.69 0.42
C ARG A 142 27.47 5.58 1.46
N ARG A 143 26.63 5.84 2.47
CA ARG A 143 26.36 4.92 3.59
C ARG A 143 25.32 3.85 3.24
N HIS A 144 24.34 4.21 2.40
CA HIS A 144 23.20 3.37 2.04
C HIS A 144 23.14 3.20 0.52
N GLY A 145 23.86 2.22 -0.03
CA GLY A 145 23.92 2.00 -1.49
C GLY A 145 22.56 1.70 -2.17
N LYS A 146 21.52 1.44 -1.38
CA LYS A 146 20.13 1.26 -1.82
C LYS A 146 19.36 2.57 -2.03
N LEU A 147 19.84 3.70 -1.51
CA LEU A 147 19.12 4.98 -1.56
C LEU A 147 19.54 5.82 -2.77
N PHE A 148 18.54 6.19 -3.59
CA PHE A 148 18.64 7.14 -4.68
C PHE A 148 17.65 8.28 -4.45
N VAL A 149 18.10 9.52 -4.56
CA VAL A 149 17.26 10.72 -4.34
C VAL A 149 17.30 11.60 -5.58
N ILE A 150 16.13 12.04 -6.01
CA ILE A 150 15.92 12.92 -7.17
C ILE A 150 15.43 14.26 -6.61
N ASP A 151 16.17 15.34 -6.85
CA ASP A 151 15.71 16.69 -6.56
C ASP A 151 15.05 17.28 -7.81
N LYS A 152 13.80 17.69 -7.68
CA LYS A 152 12.98 18.16 -8.78
C LYS A 152 12.06 19.30 -8.32
N PRO A 153 11.73 20.30 -9.15
CA PRO A 153 10.69 21.26 -8.83
C PRO A 153 9.32 20.58 -8.80
N HIS A 154 8.45 20.93 -7.84
CA HIS A 154 7.08 20.41 -7.81
C HIS A 154 6.30 20.79 -9.07
N THR A 155 5.91 19.78 -9.83
CA THR A 155 5.11 19.88 -11.07
C THR A 155 3.88 18.99 -11.01
N GLY A 156 3.77 18.14 -9.99
CA GLY A 156 2.63 17.28 -9.71
C GLY A 156 3.05 15.83 -9.43
N HIS A 157 2.24 15.12 -8.64
CA HIS A 157 2.55 13.76 -8.19
C HIS A 157 2.81 12.77 -9.35
N ALA A 158 2.04 12.87 -10.43
CA ALA A 158 2.25 12.04 -11.62
C ALA A 158 3.61 12.30 -12.29
N ASP A 159 4.08 13.56 -12.28
CA ASP A 159 5.36 13.91 -12.86
C ASP A 159 6.54 13.48 -11.97
N ASP A 160 6.36 13.51 -10.65
CA ASP A 160 7.30 12.93 -9.68
C ASP A 160 7.40 11.41 -9.89
N LEU A 161 6.26 10.73 -10.04
CA LEU A 161 6.22 9.31 -10.32
C LEU A 161 6.92 8.97 -11.63
N ASN A 162 6.70 9.76 -12.70
CA ASN A 162 7.40 9.57 -13.97
C ASN A 162 8.92 9.72 -13.83
N ALA A 163 9.39 10.71 -13.08
CA ALA A 163 10.81 10.90 -12.82
C ALA A 163 11.41 9.69 -12.08
N ALA A 164 10.69 9.18 -11.07
CA ALA A 164 11.11 8.00 -10.32
C ALA A 164 11.10 6.72 -11.16
N LEU A 165 10.10 6.55 -12.03
CA LEU A 165 9.99 5.42 -12.96
C LEU A 165 11.17 5.39 -13.92
N ASN A 166 11.50 6.53 -14.54
CA ASN A 166 12.68 6.63 -15.41
C ASN A 166 13.99 6.28 -14.67
N ALA A 167 14.09 6.65 -13.39
CA ALA A 167 15.28 6.40 -12.58
C ALA A 167 15.34 4.99 -11.96
N SER A 168 14.23 4.25 -11.98
CA SER A 168 14.13 2.91 -11.39
C SER A 168 14.92 1.90 -12.23
N ARG A 169 15.76 1.10 -11.56
CA ARG A 169 16.65 0.15 -12.25
C ARG A 169 16.10 -1.26 -12.31
N PHE A 170 15.04 -1.55 -11.56
CA PHE A 170 14.51 -2.90 -11.40
C PHE A 170 13.15 -3.06 -12.09
N PRO A 171 12.80 -4.29 -12.53
CA PRO A 171 11.60 -4.56 -13.31
C PRO A 171 10.31 -4.45 -12.50
N TYR A 172 10.35 -4.66 -11.18
CA TYR A 172 9.20 -4.47 -10.31
C TYR A 172 9.30 -3.12 -9.62
N VAL A 173 8.21 -2.36 -9.66
CA VAL A 173 8.11 -1.05 -9.02
C VAL A 173 7.00 -1.07 -7.98
N LEU A 174 7.34 -0.70 -6.75
CA LEU A 174 6.36 -0.41 -5.71
C LEU A 174 6.25 1.09 -5.53
N THR A 175 5.07 1.64 -5.74
CA THR A 175 4.78 3.07 -5.56
C THR A 175 4.18 3.32 -4.18
N MET A 176 4.69 4.29 -3.44
CA MET A 176 4.13 4.68 -2.14
C MET A 176 4.32 6.18 -1.86
N ASP A 177 3.48 6.70 -0.97
CA ASP A 177 3.62 8.04 -0.43
C ASP A 177 4.64 8.05 0.73
N VAL A 178 5.41 9.12 0.85
CA VAL A 178 6.38 9.33 1.94
C VAL A 178 5.76 9.30 3.34
N SER A 179 4.45 9.55 3.47
CA SER A 179 3.69 9.45 4.72
C SER A 179 3.26 8.02 5.07
N THR A 180 3.50 7.05 4.19
CA THR A 180 3.14 5.65 4.41
C THR A 180 4.30 4.88 5.05
N HIS A 181 3.99 4.09 6.07
CA HIS A 181 4.93 3.15 6.67
C HIS A 181 4.67 1.74 6.15
N LEU A 182 5.75 1.04 5.77
CA LEU A 182 5.70 -0.37 5.41
C LEU A 182 6.09 -1.24 6.61
N GLU A 183 5.34 -2.32 6.81
CA GLU A 183 5.76 -3.40 7.70
C GLU A 183 7.05 -4.04 7.15
N PRO A 184 7.97 -4.51 8.02
CA PRO A 184 9.26 -5.07 7.61
C PRO A 184 9.19 -6.22 6.58
N GLN A 185 8.08 -6.99 6.59
CA GLN A 185 7.81 -8.13 5.69
C GLN A 185 6.86 -7.77 4.54
N ALA A 186 6.34 -6.54 4.47
CA ALA A 186 5.34 -6.15 3.48
C ALA A 186 5.81 -6.42 2.05
N LEU A 187 7.06 -6.08 1.73
CA LEU A 187 7.61 -6.28 0.40
C LEU A 187 7.70 -7.77 0.02
N THR A 188 8.08 -8.64 0.95
CA THR A 188 8.11 -10.09 0.74
C THR A 188 6.72 -10.64 0.43
N ARG A 189 5.70 -10.19 1.16
CA ARG A 189 4.30 -10.58 0.92
C ARG A 189 3.76 -10.07 -0.41
N LEU A 190 4.05 -8.81 -0.75
CA LEU A 190 3.68 -8.22 -2.05
C LEU A 190 4.32 -8.95 -3.23
N MET A 191 5.55 -9.42 -3.06
CA MET A 191 6.27 -10.13 -4.12
C MET A 191 5.90 -11.61 -4.25
N ARG A 192 5.16 -12.17 -3.30
CA ARG A 192 4.83 -13.61 -3.26
C ARG A 192 4.12 -14.10 -4.54
N PRO A 193 3.09 -13.44 -5.08
CA PRO A 193 2.44 -13.91 -6.32
C PRO A 193 3.42 -14.01 -7.50
N PHE A 194 4.35 -13.05 -7.60
CA PHE A 194 5.39 -13.06 -8.64
C PHE A 194 6.43 -14.18 -8.42
N LEU A 195 6.79 -14.45 -7.16
CA LEU A 195 7.69 -15.55 -6.78
C LEU A 195 7.08 -16.93 -7.10
N LEU A 196 5.75 -17.06 -6.96
CA LEU A 196 5.01 -18.28 -7.28
C LEU A 196 4.71 -18.42 -8.78
N GLY A 197 5.10 -17.45 -9.61
CA GLY A 197 4.84 -17.47 -11.05
C GLY A 197 3.37 -17.30 -11.41
N GLU A 198 2.56 -16.67 -10.55
CA GLU A 198 1.17 -16.35 -10.87
C GLU A 198 1.12 -15.33 -12.02
N PRO A 199 0.18 -15.46 -12.98
CA PRO A 199 0.06 -14.56 -14.13
C PRO A 199 -0.62 -13.24 -13.73
N VAL A 200 0.00 -12.49 -12.82
CA VAL A 200 -0.50 -11.21 -12.31
C VAL A 200 0.36 -10.04 -12.79
N ALA A 201 -0.27 -8.94 -13.16
CA ALA A 201 0.42 -7.73 -13.61
C ALA A 201 0.75 -6.77 -12.44
N SER A 202 -0.08 -6.79 -11.38
CA SER A 202 0.08 -5.91 -10.22
C SER A 202 -0.50 -6.55 -8.97
N VAL A 203 0.01 -6.11 -7.81
CA VAL A 203 -0.47 -6.48 -6.49
C VAL A 203 -0.64 -5.20 -5.69
N ALA A 204 -1.70 -5.12 -4.89
CA ALA A 204 -1.94 -4.01 -3.98
C ALA A 204 -1.89 -4.52 -2.54
N GLY A 205 -1.18 -3.79 -1.68
CA GLY A 205 -1.18 -4.03 -0.24
C GLY A 205 -2.40 -3.41 0.43
N THR A 206 -2.87 -4.01 1.52
CA THR A 206 -3.90 -3.40 2.36
C THR A 206 -3.34 -2.17 3.07
N THR A 207 -3.94 -1.01 2.85
CA THR A 207 -3.61 0.21 3.59
C THR A 207 -4.50 0.33 4.82
N ARG A 208 -3.88 0.64 5.97
CA ARG A 208 -4.59 0.90 7.23
C ARG A 208 -4.21 2.28 7.73
N VAL A 209 -5.19 3.01 8.26
CA VAL A 209 -4.95 4.32 8.86
C VAL A 209 -4.28 4.14 10.21
N GLY A 210 -3.02 4.57 10.32
CA GLY A 210 -2.28 4.63 11.58
C GLY A 210 -2.47 5.98 12.27
N HIS A 211 -2.39 6.00 13.61
CA HIS A 211 -2.36 7.25 14.37
C HIS A 211 -0.93 7.82 14.39
N GLY A 212 -0.77 9.08 13.97
CA GLY A 212 0.53 9.76 13.78
C GLY A 212 1.34 10.09 15.04
N ALA A 213 0.99 9.56 16.21
CA ALA A 213 1.64 9.90 17.49
C ALA A 213 2.89 9.07 17.81
N HIS A 214 3.20 8.02 17.03
CA HIS A 214 4.23 7.04 17.37
C HIS A 214 5.31 6.93 16.29
N ALA A 215 6.03 8.02 16.04
CA ALA A 215 7.14 8.06 15.08
C ALA A 215 8.51 7.66 15.68
N THR A 216 8.57 7.22 16.95
CA THR A 216 9.86 7.11 17.69
C THR A 216 10.22 5.74 18.26
N ALA A 217 9.39 4.70 18.16
CA ALA A 217 9.74 3.37 18.68
C ALA A 217 9.68 2.29 17.58
N PRO A 218 10.68 1.41 17.46
CA PRO A 218 10.55 0.22 16.63
C PRO A 218 9.63 -0.75 17.36
N GLN A 219 8.39 -0.92 16.91
CA GLN A 219 7.58 -2.02 17.43
C GLN A 219 6.56 -2.58 16.45
N GLU A 220 6.39 -3.89 16.60
CA GLU A 220 5.47 -4.79 15.95
C GLU A 220 4.08 -4.17 15.80
N VAL A 221 3.54 -4.24 14.58
CA VAL A 221 2.14 -3.94 14.31
C VAL A 221 1.30 -5.02 14.99
N VAL A 222 0.95 -4.80 16.25
CA VAL A 222 -0.15 -5.54 16.88
C VAL A 222 -1.42 -5.07 16.17
N ALA A 223 -2.02 -5.97 15.41
CA ALA A 223 -3.34 -5.79 14.79
C ALA A 223 -4.41 -5.70 15.88
N GLY A 224 -4.51 -4.55 16.54
CA GLY A 224 -5.58 -4.21 17.46
C GLY A 224 -6.67 -3.45 16.72
N VAL A 225 -7.82 -4.07 16.49
CA VAL A 225 -9.07 -3.35 16.17
C VAL A 225 -9.36 -2.42 17.36
N PRO A 226 -9.59 -1.11 17.16
CA PRO A 226 -9.97 -0.23 18.25
C PRO A 226 -11.35 -0.62 18.78
N MET A 227 -11.40 -1.43 19.84
CA MET A 227 -12.59 -1.61 20.66
C MET A 227 -12.77 -0.36 21.53
N ARG A 228 -13.39 0.68 20.97
CA ARG A 228 -14.18 1.65 21.74
C ARG A 228 -14.99 2.55 20.80
N LEU A 229 -16.19 2.08 20.48
CA LEU A 229 -17.34 2.89 20.13
C LEU A 229 -18.46 2.50 21.10
N LEU A 230 -18.40 3.08 22.30
CA LEU A 230 -19.52 3.30 23.22
C LEU A 230 -19.25 4.61 23.96
#